data_AF-A0A6G3WWK5-F1
#
_entry.id   AF-A0A6G3WWK5-F1
#
_cell.length_a   1.000
_cell.length_b   1.000
_cell.length_c   1.000
_cell.angle_alpha   90.00
_cell.angle_beta   90.00
_cell.angle_gamma   90.00
#
_symmetry.space_group_name_H-M   'P 1'
#
loop_
_entity.id
_entity.type
_entity.pdbx_description
1 polymer ?
#
loop_
_entity_poly.entity_id
_entity_poly.type
_entity_poly.pdbx_seq_one_letter_code
_entity_poly.pdbx_strand_id
1 'polypeptide(L)' 'LGIKGMTPHRMAERGIEVHVLPATATLEEVYAVNPDGVFFSNGPGDPSTADHPVALMRGVLERKTPLFGICFGN' A
#
# COMPACT_ATOMS: atom_id res chain seq x y z
N LEU A 1 -5.31 7.85 -0.42
CA LEU A 1 -5.74 6.62 -1.12
C LEU A 1 -7.08 6.20 -0.54
N GLY A 2 -8.04 5.90 -1.41
CA GLY A 2 -9.43 5.60 -1.03
C GLY A 2 -9.70 4.12 -1.27
N ILE A 3 -9.13 3.27 -0.42
CA ILE A 3 -9.33 1.82 -0.52
C ILE A 3 -10.83 1.51 -0.40
N LYS A 4 -11.37 0.75 -1.36
CA LYS A 4 -12.74 0.26 -1.24
C LYS A 4 -12.83 -0.66 -0.02
N GLY A 5 -13.78 -0.43 0.88
CA GLY A 5 -13.91 -1.21 2.13
C GLY A 5 -14.05 -2.72 1.93
N MET A 6 -14.51 -3.16 0.76
CA MET A 6 -14.56 -4.59 0.42
C MET A 6 -13.18 -5.23 0.27
N THR A 7 -12.13 -4.49 -0.10
CA THR A 7 -10.78 -5.05 -0.27
C THR A 7 -10.21 -5.61 1.03
N PRO A 8 -10.11 -4.84 2.14
CA PRO A 8 -9.63 -5.38 3.40
C PRO A 8 -10.56 -6.49 3.94
N HIS A 9 -11.87 -6.38 3.71
CA HIS A 9 -12.82 -7.43 4.09
C HIS A 9 -12.53 -8.77 3.40
N ARG A 10 -12.31 -8.76 2.08
CA ARG A 10 -11.95 -9.96 1.31
C ARG A 10 -10.57 -10.52 1.68
N MET A 11 -9.63 -9.66 2.06
CA MET A 11 -8.32 -10.08 2.55
C MET A 11 -8.45 -10.78 3.91
N ALA A 12 -9.23 -10.21 4.84
CA ALA A 12 -9.51 -10.82 6.14
C ALA A 12 -10.19 -12.20 6.02
N GLU A 13 -11.14 -12.37 5.11
CA GLU A 13 -11.76 -13.69 4.82
C GLU A 13 -10.73 -14.77 4.38
N ARG A 14 -9.56 -14.36 3.87
CA ARG A 14 -8.47 -15.26 3.47
C ARG A 14 -7.41 -15.46 4.57
N GLY A 15 -7.67 -14.96 5.77
CA GLY A 15 -6.74 -15.03 6.90
C GLY A 15 -5.59 -14.02 6.85
N ILE A 16 -5.73 -12.96 6.04
CA ILE A 16 -4.73 -11.89 5.95
C ILE A 16 -5.07 -10.82 6.99
N GLU A 17 -4.12 -10.52 7.88
CA GLU A 17 -4.18 -9.32 8.72
C GLU A 17 -3.89 -8.07 7.89
N VAL A 18 -4.76 -7.07 7.95
CA VAL A 18 -4.64 -5.86 7.14
C VAL A 18 -4.48 -4.63 8.03
N HIS A 19 -3.31 -3.99 7.94
CA HIS A 19 -3.06 -2.69 8.54
C HIS A 19 -3.31 -1.58 7.51
N VAL A 20 -4.37 -0.79 7.72
CA VAL A 20 -4.69 0.36 6.85
C VAL A 20 -3.97 1.60 7.38
N LEU A 21 -3.02 2.11 6.59
CA LEU A 21 -2.24 3.30 6.94
C LEU A 21 -2.71 4.53 6.15
N PRO A 22 -2.50 5.75 6.69
CA PRO A 22 -2.74 6.99 5.94
C PRO A 22 -1.92 7.04 4.65
N ALA A 23 -2.42 7.76 3.63
CA ALA A 23 -1.71 7.92 2.36
C ALA A 23 -0.36 8.65 2.47
N THR A 24 -0.18 9.39 3.56
CA THR A 24 1.03 10.12 3.92
C THR A 24 2.03 9.26 4.71
N ALA A 25 1.72 7.98 4.97
CA ALA A 25 2.60 7.10 5.72
C ALA A 25 3.98 7.00 5.06
N THR A 26 5.00 7.04 5.89
CA THR A 26 6.41 6.89 5.54
C THR A 26 6.79 5.41 5.43
N LEU A 27 7.95 5.14 4.84
CA LEU A 27 8.47 3.77 4.75
C LEU A 27 8.69 3.18 6.15
N GLU A 28 9.16 3.97 7.11
CA GLU A 28 9.39 3.53 8.48
C GLU A 28 8.09 3.10 9.16
N GLU A 29 7.03 3.89 9.02
CA GLU A 29 5.70 3.57 9.56
C GLU A 29 5.10 2.31 8.92
N VAL A 30 5.34 2.09 7.61
CA VAL A 30 4.93 0.86 6.92
C VAL A 30 5.66 -0.37 7.49
N TYR A 31 6.95 -0.27 7.78
CA TYR A 31 7.72 -1.40 8.31
C TYR A 31 7.61 -1.57 9.82
N ALA A 32 7.09 -0.59 10.56
CA ALA A 32 6.82 -0.69 11.99
C ALA A 32 5.80 -1.81 12.32
N VAL A 33 4.95 -2.20 11.36
CA VAL A 33 4.00 -3.32 11.49
C VAL A 33 4.55 -4.66 10.99
N ASN A 34 5.84 -4.75 10.63
CA ASN A 34 6.48 -5.96 10.09
C ASN A 34 5.67 -6.65 8.96
N PRO A 35 5.40 -5.95 7.85
CA PRO A 35 4.51 -6.47 6.81
C PRO A 35 5.14 -7.62 6.02
N ASP A 36 4.38 -8.68 5.80
CA ASP A 36 4.72 -9.75 4.83
C ASP A 36 4.56 -9.29 3.37
N GLY A 37 3.74 -8.27 3.15
CA GLY A 37 3.47 -7.69 1.83
C GLY A 37 2.86 -6.30 1.93
N VAL A 38 3.07 -5.47 0.91
CA VAL A 38 2.54 -4.10 0.84
C VAL A 38 1.51 -4.00 -0.26
N PHE A 39 0.34 -3.44 0.08
CA PHE A 39 -0.76 -3.23 -0.85
C PHE A 39 -0.97 -1.74 -1.16
N PHE A 40 -0.78 -1.35 -2.42
CA PHE A 40 -1.12 -0.02 -2.91
C PHE A 40 -2.55 -0.01 -3.47
N SER A 41 -3.47 0.52 -2.67
CA SER A 41 -4.89 0.61 -3.05
C SER A 41 -5.16 1.69 -4.10
N ASN A 42 -6.32 1.60 -4.75
CA ASN A 42 -6.85 2.65 -5.61
C ASN A 42 -7.06 3.97 -4.83
N GLY A 43 -6.83 5.10 -5.47
CA GLY A 43 -7.19 6.42 -4.94
C GLY A 43 -7.35 7.43 -6.07
N PRO A 44 -8.10 8.52 -5.85
CA PRO A 44 -8.06 9.66 -6.75
C PRO A 44 -6.66 10.27 -6.63
N GLY A 45 -5.88 10.21 -7.71
CA GLY A 45 -4.52 10.72 -7.72
C GLY A 45 -4.17 11.15 -9.13
N ASP A 46 -3.96 12.44 -9.30
CA ASP A 46 -3.29 12.97 -10.48
C ASP A 46 -1.84 12.45 -10.45
N PRO A 47 -1.35 11.79 -11.53
CA PRO A 47 0.05 11.34 -11.64
C PRO A 47 1.08 12.42 -11.30
N SER A 48 0.72 13.70 -11.45
CA SER A 48 1.57 14.85 -11.12
C SER A 48 1.86 15.01 -9.62
N THR A 49 1.11 14.34 -8.73
CA THR A 49 1.27 14.39 -7.26
C THR A 49 1.82 13.08 -6.66
N ALA A 50 2.35 12.21 -7.52
CA ALA A 50 2.72 10.83 -7.17
C ALA A 50 4.08 10.67 -6.49
N ASP A 51 4.82 11.75 -6.23
CA ASP A 51 6.20 11.68 -5.73
C ASP A 51 6.33 10.87 -4.44
N HIS A 52 5.44 11.11 -3.47
CA HIS A 52 5.44 10.38 -2.19
C HIS A 52 5.11 8.88 -2.38
N PRO A 53 4.00 8.49 -3.03
CA PRO A 53 3.72 7.09 -3.36
C PRO A 53 4.86 6.38 -4.13
N VAL A 54 5.50 7.07 -5.09
CA VAL A 54 6.60 6.52 -5.89
C VAL A 54 7.84 6.30 -5.03
N ALA A 55 8.20 7.25 -4.16
CA ALA A 55 9.30 7.09 -3.23
C ALA A 55 9.06 5.92 -2.27
N LEU A 56 7.84 5.80 -1.74
CA LEU A 56 7.45 4.68 -0.87
C LEU A 56 7.55 3.33 -1.61
N MET A 57 6.99 3.24 -2.82
CA MET A 57 7.06 2.03 -3.66
C MET A 57 8.51 1.62 -3.93
N ARG A 58 9.38 2.57 -4.29
CA ARG A 58 10.81 2.29 -4.51
C ARG A 58 11.46 1.70 -3.26
N GLY A 59 11.22 2.28 -2.08
CA GLY A 59 11.74 1.77 -0.82
C GLY A 59 11.25 0.36 -0.47
N VAL A 60 10.00 0.02 -0.81
CA VAL A 60 9.46 -1.35 -0.64
C VAL A 60 10.14 -2.34 -1.60
N LEU A 61 10.34 -1.95 -2.86
CA LEU A 61 11.02 -2.79 -3.86
C LEU A 61 12.48 -3.05 -3.50
N GLU A 62 13.20 -2.04 -3.01
CA GLU A 62 14.59 -2.18 -2.53
C GLU A 62 14.71 -3.20 -1.39
N ARG A 63 13.68 -3.26 -0.53
CA ARG A 63 13.58 -4.22 0.58
C ARG A 63 13.09 -5.60 0.16
N LYS A 64 12.77 -5.80 -1.13
CA LYS A 64 12.28 -7.06 -1.72
C LYS A 64 11.01 -7.59 -1.07
N THR A 65 10.22 -6.71 -0.46
CA THR A 65 8.91 -7.08 0.10
C THR A 65 7.91 -7.22 -1.05
N PRO A 66 7.11 -8.30 -1.10
CA PRO A 66 6.05 -8.46 -2.09
C PRO A 66 5.15 -7.23 -2.13
N LEU A 67 5.00 -6.65 -3.32
CA LEU A 67 4.18 -5.47 -3.56
C LEU A 67 3.05 -5.83 -4.51
N PHE A 68 1.83 -5.46 -4.14
CA PHE A 68 0.64 -5.64 -4.96
C PHE A 68 -0.11 -4.31 -5.09
N GLY A 69 -0.48 -3.94 -6.31
CA GLY A 69 -1.17 -2.69 -6.61
C GLY A 69 -2.43 -2.91 -7.42
N ILE A 70 -3.49 -2.13 -7.15
CA ILE A 70 -4.68 -2.08 -8.01
C ILE A 70 -4.89 -0.64 -8.49
N CYS A 71 -4.97 -0.47 -9.82
CA CYS A 71 -5.14 0.79 -10.55
C CYS A 71 -3.91 1.71 -10.60
N PHE A 72 -3.48 2.32 -9.49
CA PHE A 72 -2.29 3.21 -9.47
C PHE A 72 -0.97 2.44 -9.33
N GLY A 73 -1.05 1.14 -9.03
CA GLY A 73 0.11 0.24 -8.93
C GLY A 73 0.22 -0.75 -10.09
N ASN A 74 -0.27 -0.38 -11.28
CA ASN A 74 0.06 -1.01 -12.55
C ASN A 74 0.81 -0.02 -13.44
#